data_AF-A0A970CQ33-F1
#
_entry.id   AF-A0A970CQ33-F1
#
_cell.length_a   1.000
_cell.length_b   1.000
_cell.length_c   1.000
_cell.angle_alpha   90.00
_cell.angle_beta   90.00
_cell.angle_gamma   90.00
#
_symmetry.space_group_name_H-M   'P 1'
#
loop_
_entity.id
_entity.type
_entity.pdbx_description
1 polymer ?
#
loop_
_entity_poly.entity_id
_entity_poly.type
_entity_poly.pdbx_seq_one_letter_code
_entity_poly.pdbx_strand_id
1 'polypeptide(L)'
;MNNIEREKQIQQVQRQIRFVKKVFSSGNLYYIWDALGVDVPKIQSRPILRNYGITQTDVDRIPYEQKANKEKLEKRKRIITLICITIGILIGLVSAYLYAIESAISSSGIGVGEVIGLCLIHGVIGAAGGGFLLAIVTTTHLWKKNPEKSENEKKYDQYRMDLNHYEYWQWKKQKVYWLSLNGEEFEHALAALYRNLGYQAEVTKSGGDKGIDIIVRGAGKPDFIVQCKAHKNKISPSPIRDFYGTMVHGNYSKGVFASLSGFTSGAKEFAVDKNIILIDVNNIIDGEIL
;
A
#
# COMPACT_ATOMS: atom_id res chain seq x y z
N MET A 1 18.32 3.54 15.39
CA MET A 1 16.93 3.25 15.82
C MET A 1 17.00 2.37 17.05
N ASN A 2 16.51 2.84 18.20
CA ASN A 2 16.60 2.10 19.47
C ASN A 2 15.61 0.91 19.49
N ASN A 3 15.81 -0.06 20.40
CA ASN A 3 14.97 -1.27 20.47
C ASN A 3 13.49 -0.95 20.72
N ILE A 4 13.19 0.11 21.47
CA ILE A 4 11.82 0.55 21.78
C ILE A 4 11.11 1.07 20.51
N GLU A 5 11.82 1.80 19.65
CA GLU A 5 11.32 2.31 18.37
C GLU A 5 11.02 1.16 17.39
N ARG A 6 11.88 0.14 17.36
CA ARG A 6 11.66 -1.09 16.56
C ARG A 6 10.46 -1.88 17.06
N GLU A 7 10.32 -2.08 18.36
CA GLU A 7 9.18 -2.79 18.93
C GLU A 7 7.86 -2.06 18.66
N LYS A 8 7.87 -0.72 18.74
CA LYS A 8 6.71 0.11 18.35
C LYS A 8 6.36 -0.06 16.88
N GLN A 9 7.33 -0.02 15.97
CA GLN A 9 7.10 -0.28 14.55
C GLN A 9 6.56 -1.69 14.30
N ILE A 10 7.12 -2.71 14.95
CA ILE A 10 6.67 -4.09 14.81
C ILE A 10 5.23 -4.25 15.32
N GLN A 11 4.88 -3.65 16.46
CA GLN A 11 3.51 -3.67 16.96
C GLN A 11 2.54 -2.94 16.04
N GLN A 12 2.95 -1.81 15.45
CA GLN A 12 2.15 -1.07 14.47
C GLN A 12 1.89 -1.92 13.22
N VAL A 13 2.93 -2.55 12.66
CA VAL A 13 2.79 -3.44 11.50
C VAL A 13 1.94 -4.67 11.83
N GLN A 14 2.10 -5.28 13.00
CA GLN A 14 1.27 -6.42 13.39
C GLN A 14 -0.20 -6.05 13.61
N ARG A 15 -0.51 -4.84 14.11
CA ARG A 15 -1.89 -4.33 14.17
C ARG A 15 -2.46 -4.15 12.76
N GLN A 16 -1.69 -3.55 11.85
CA GLN A 16 -2.08 -3.39 10.44
C GLN A 16 -2.37 -4.75 9.79
N ILE A 17 -1.50 -5.77 9.98
CA ILE A 17 -1.72 -7.12 9.43
C ILE A 17 -2.98 -7.78 9.99
N ARG A 18 -3.20 -7.70 11.30
CA ARG A 18 -4.38 -8.31 11.95
C ARG A 18 -5.67 -7.65 11.49
N PHE A 19 -5.63 -6.33 11.28
CA PHE A 19 -6.74 -5.56 10.76
C PHE A 19 -7.01 -5.86 9.29
N VAL A 20 -5.97 -5.91 8.45
CA VAL A 20 -6.08 -6.28 7.04
C VAL A 20 -6.76 -7.64 6.88
N LYS A 21 -6.40 -8.64 7.70
CA LYS A 21 -7.10 -9.94 7.72
C LYS A 21 -8.59 -9.83 8.08
N LYS A 22 -8.94 -8.97 9.03
CA LYS A 22 -10.35 -8.70 9.40
C LYS A 22 -11.11 -8.02 8.26
N VAL A 23 -10.47 -7.10 7.53
CA VAL A 23 -11.09 -6.44 6.36
C VAL A 23 -11.26 -7.40 5.18
N PHE A 24 -10.28 -8.25 4.90
CA PHE A 24 -10.44 -9.28 3.87
C PHE A 24 -11.58 -10.24 4.19
N SER A 25 -11.88 -10.48 5.48
CA SER A 25 -13.04 -11.29 5.89
C SER A 25 -14.39 -10.58 5.76
N SER A 26 -14.44 -9.25 5.76
CA SER A 26 -15.69 -8.49 5.58
C SER A 26 -16.07 -8.28 4.11
N GLY A 27 -15.16 -8.61 3.17
CA GLY A 27 -15.37 -8.45 1.73
C GLY A 27 -15.42 -7.00 1.25
N ASN A 28 -15.26 -6.03 2.14
CA ASN A 28 -15.44 -4.62 1.83
C ASN A 28 -14.09 -3.88 1.83
N LEU A 29 -13.51 -3.75 0.63
CA LEU A 29 -12.16 -3.20 0.42
C LEU A 29 -11.98 -1.76 0.94
N TYR A 30 -13.06 -1.01 1.15
CA TYR A 30 -13.00 0.38 1.62
C TYR A 30 -12.38 0.52 3.01
N TYR A 31 -12.58 -0.46 3.89
CA TYR A 31 -11.98 -0.45 5.22
C TYR A 31 -10.45 -0.57 5.19
N ILE A 32 -9.85 -1.08 4.11
CA ILE A 32 -8.39 -1.22 4.00
C ILE A 32 -7.72 0.15 4.00
N TRP A 33 -8.31 1.13 3.31
CA TRP A 33 -7.72 2.45 3.19
C TRP A 33 -7.68 3.20 4.53
N ASP A 34 -8.78 3.14 5.27
CA ASP A 34 -8.86 3.71 6.61
C ASP A 34 -7.89 2.99 7.58
N ALA A 35 -7.77 1.65 7.48
CA ALA A 35 -6.82 0.86 8.27
C ALA A 35 -5.37 1.27 8.12
N LEU A 36 -4.99 1.55 6.87
CA LEU A 36 -3.62 1.85 6.49
C LEU A 36 -3.31 3.32 6.75
N GLY A 37 -4.31 4.13 7.16
CA GLY A 37 -4.15 5.57 7.34
C GLY A 37 -3.78 6.28 6.04
N VAL A 38 -4.14 5.69 4.90
CA VAL A 38 -3.76 6.20 3.57
C VAL A 38 -4.78 7.23 3.13
N ASP A 39 -4.29 8.39 2.71
CA ASP A 39 -5.13 9.39 2.06
C ASP A 39 -5.53 8.91 0.67
N VAL A 40 -6.81 8.62 0.49
CA VAL A 40 -7.37 8.21 -0.79
C VAL A 40 -7.70 9.45 -1.62
N PRO A 41 -7.16 9.63 -2.84
CA PRO A 41 -7.51 10.75 -3.69
C PRO A 41 -9.01 10.82 -3.98
N LYS A 42 -9.59 12.02 -3.91
CA LYS A 42 -11.02 12.24 -4.21
C LYS A 42 -11.27 12.28 -5.71
N ILE A 43 -12.05 11.31 -6.20
CA ILE A 43 -12.50 11.24 -7.59
C ILE A 43 -13.88 11.90 -7.72
N GLN A 44 -14.00 12.93 -8.56
CA GLN A 44 -15.21 13.77 -8.64
C GLN A 44 -16.41 13.06 -9.29
N SER A 45 -16.17 12.31 -10.35
CA SER A 45 -17.20 11.63 -11.14
C SER A 45 -16.92 10.14 -11.25
N ARG A 46 -17.96 9.30 -11.30
CA ARG A 46 -17.79 7.85 -11.44
C ARG A 46 -16.96 7.53 -12.69
N PRO A 47 -15.82 6.85 -12.54
CA PRO A 47 -15.00 6.45 -13.69
C PRO A 47 -15.79 5.55 -14.64
N ILE A 48 -15.54 5.72 -15.95
CA ILE A 48 -16.09 4.87 -17.01
C ILE A 48 -14.96 4.35 -17.87
N LEU A 49 -15.09 3.12 -18.38
CA LEU A 49 -14.08 2.43 -19.19
C LEU A 49 -13.57 3.29 -20.36
N ARG A 50 -14.48 3.99 -21.04
CA ARG A 50 -14.17 4.85 -22.20
C ARG A 50 -13.12 5.92 -21.88
N ASN A 51 -13.09 6.47 -20.66
CA ASN A 51 -12.13 7.51 -20.27
C ASN A 51 -10.68 6.97 -20.24
N TYR A 52 -10.50 5.66 -20.15
CA TYR A 52 -9.20 4.98 -20.16
C TYR A 52 -8.87 4.38 -21.53
N GLY A 53 -9.70 4.65 -22.55
CA GLY A 53 -9.51 4.13 -23.90
C GLY A 53 -9.70 2.62 -24.01
N ILE A 54 -10.54 2.03 -23.14
CA ILE A 54 -10.89 0.60 -23.16
C ILE A 54 -12.40 0.41 -23.26
N THR A 55 -12.82 -0.70 -23.87
CA THR A 55 -14.21 -1.12 -24.02
C THR A 55 -14.51 -2.33 -23.11
N GLN A 56 -15.79 -2.68 -22.97
CA GLN A 56 -16.15 -3.90 -22.24
C GLN A 56 -15.55 -5.15 -22.90
N THR A 57 -15.53 -5.19 -24.24
CA THR A 57 -14.90 -6.28 -24.99
C THR A 57 -13.41 -6.40 -24.70
N ASP A 58 -12.69 -5.29 -24.51
CA ASP A 58 -11.28 -5.33 -24.11
C ASP A 58 -11.13 -5.95 -22.71
N VAL A 59 -12.00 -5.57 -21.76
CA VAL A 59 -12.02 -6.14 -20.40
C VAL A 59 -12.31 -7.64 -20.42
N ASP A 60 -13.30 -8.07 -21.20
CA ASP A 60 -13.68 -9.48 -21.32
C ASP A 60 -12.55 -10.33 -21.93
N ARG A 61 -11.65 -9.70 -22.70
CA ARG A 61 -10.47 -10.36 -23.29
C ARG A 61 -9.29 -10.49 -22.34
N ILE A 62 -9.20 -9.66 -21.29
CA ILE A 62 -8.05 -9.65 -20.36
C ILE A 62 -7.73 -11.05 -19.80
N PRO A 63 -8.69 -11.85 -19.31
CA PRO A 63 -8.38 -13.18 -18.77
C PRO A 63 -7.74 -14.12 -19.81
N TYR A 64 -8.17 -14.01 -21.07
CA TYR A 64 -7.62 -14.79 -22.17
C TYR A 64 -6.21 -14.31 -22.55
N GLU A 65 -5.97 -13.00 -22.59
CA GLU A 65 -4.64 -12.41 -22.81
C GLU A 65 -3.66 -12.80 -21.70
N GLN A 66 -4.07 -12.73 -20.43
CA GLN A 66 -3.28 -13.16 -19.28
C GLN A 66 -2.91 -14.64 -19.38
N LYS A 67 -3.86 -15.50 -19.74
CA LYS A 67 -3.62 -16.93 -19.95
C LYS A 67 -2.62 -17.16 -21.09
N ALA A 68 -2.82 -16.53 -22.24
CA ALA A 68 -1.93 -16.65 -23.40
C ALA A 68 -0.51 -16.16 -23.09
N ASN A 69 -0.37 -15.02 -22.39
CA ASN A 69 0.93 -14.49 -21.97
C ASN A 69 1.63 -15.41 -20.98
N LYS A 70 0.89 -16.00 -20.03
CA LYS A 70 1.42 -16.99 -19.09
C LYS A 70 1.90 -18.24 -19.81
N GLU A 71 1.11 -18.80 -20.72
CA GLU A 71 1.49 -19.98 -21.51
C GLU A 71 2.73 -19.70 -22.38
N LYS A 72 2.79 -18.53 -23.03
CA LYS A 72 3.95 -18.09 -23.82
C LYS A 72 5.20 -17.97 -22.96
N LEU A 73 5.08 -17.43 -21.76
CA LEU A 73 6.18 -17.32 -20.80
C LEU A 73 6.65 -18.71 -20.33
N GLU A 74 5.73 -19.60 -19.97
CA GLU A 74 6.06 -20.96 -19.54
C GLU A 74 6.73 -21.76 -20.67
N LYS A 75 6.28 -21.61 -21.92
CA LYS A 75 6.96 -22.20 -23.08
C LYS A 75 8.38 -21.67 -23.24
N ARG A 76 8.59 -20.36 -23.10
CA ARG A 76 9.94 -19.74 -23.14
C ARG A 76 10.82 -20.25 -22.00
N LYS A 77 10.30 -20.35 -20.77
CA LYS A 77 11.02 -20.92 -19.62
C LYS A 77 11.45 -22.36 -19.88
N ARG A 78 10.55 -23.19 -20.42
CA ARG A 78 10.86 -24.59 -20.81
C ARG A 78 11.97 -24.66 -21.84
N ILE A 79 11.88 -23.87 -22.92
CA ILE A 79 12.90 -23.85 -23.98
C ILE A 79 14.27 -23.43 -23.42
N ILE A 80 14.33 -22.35 -22.64
CA ILE A 80 15.60 -21.90 -22.05
C ILE A 80 16.17 -22.94 -21.09
N THR A 81 15.32 -23.57 -20.26
CA THR A 81 15.75 -24.64 -19.36
C THR A 81 16.34 -25.82 -20.12
N LEU A 82 15.72 -26.25 -21.22
CA LEU A 82 16.24 -27.32 -22.07
C LEU A 82 17.56 -26.94 -22.73
N ILE A 83 17.72 -25.70 -23.19
CA ILE A 83 18.99 -25.18 -23.73
C ILE A 83 20.09 -25.21 -22.66
N CYS A 84 19.79 -24.75 -21.44
CA CYS A 84 20.75 -24.78 -20.34
C CYS A 84 21.18 -26.21 -19.97
N ILE A 85 20.24 -27.16 -19.92
CA ILE A 85 20.54 -28.58 -19.63
C ILE A 85 21.40 -29.19 -20.73
N THR A 86 21.06 -28.96 -22.01
CA THR A 86 21.81 -29.51 -23.15
C THR A 86 23.23 -28.95 -23.24
N ILE A 87 23.42 -27.64 -23.00
CA ILE A 87 24.74 -27.02 -22.90
C ILE A 87 25.54 -27.64 -21.75
N GLY A 88 24.92 -27.82 -20.57
CA GLY A 88 25.55 -28.46 -19.42
C GLY A 88 26.03 -29.89 -19.70
N ILE A 89 25.19 -30.71 -20.35
CA ILE A 89 25.55 -32.08 -20.76
C ILE A 89 26.72 -32.06 -21.75
N LEU A 90 26.67 -31.19 -22.78
CA LEU A 90 27.73 -31.11 -23.78
C LEU A 90 29.08 -30.74 -23.17
N ILE A 91 29.10 -29.76 -22.26
CA ILE A 91 30.32 -29.37 -21.53
C ILE A 91 30.83 -30.55 -20.69
N GLY A 92 29.94 -31.27 -19.99
CA GLY A 92 30.31 -32.46 -19.22
C GLY A 92 30.93 -33.58 -20.07
N LEU A 93 30.37 -33.85 -21.25
CA LEU A 93 30.90 -34.85 -22.19
C LEU A 93 32.28 -34.45 -22.73
N VAL A 94 32.47 -33.17 -23.10
CA VAL A 94 33.78 -32.65 -23.55
C VAL A 94 34.82 -32.79 -22.43
N SER A 95 34.49 -32.43 -21.20
CA SER A 95 35.38 -32.59 -20.04
C SER A 95 35.76 -34.06 -19.81
N ALA A 96 34.80 -34.98 -19.88
CA ALA A 96 35.07 -36.42 -19.72
C ALA A 96 35.97 -36.98 -20.83
N TYR A 97 35.76 -36.54 -22.08
CA TYR A 97 36.60 -36.93 -23.22
C TYR A 97 38.05 -36.43 -23.06
N LEU A 98 38.22 -35.16 -22.66
CA LEU A 98 39.55 -34.59 -22.39
C LEU A 98 40.28 -35.32 -21.25
N TYR A 99 39.56 -35.68 -20.18
CA TYR A 99 40.11 -36.48 -19.08
C TYR A 99 40.54 -37.88 -19.53
N ALA A 100 39.76 -38.54 -20.39
CA ALA A 100 40.11 -39.85 -20.92
C ALA A 100 41.38 -39.82 -21.80
N ILE A 101 41.54 -38.77 -22.63
CA ILE A 101 42.76 -38.54 -23.42
C ILE A 101 43.97 -38.36 -22.49
N GLU A 102 43.86 -37.53 -21.46
CA GLU A 102 44.98 -37.30 -20.53
C GLU A 102 45.40 -38.60 -19.83
N SER A 103 44.44 -39.37 -19.32
CA SER A 103 44.71 -40.67 -18.68
C SER A 103 45.46 -41.63 -19.63
N ALA A 104 45.05 -41.67 -20.90
CA ALA A 104 45.73 -42.45 -21.92
C ALA A 104 47.17 -41.94 -22.20
N ILE A 105 47.39 -40.62 -22.18
CA ILE A 105 48.73 -40.03 -22.39
C ILE A 105 49.63 -40.24 -21.16
N SER A 106 49.13 -40.06 -19.94
CA SER A 106 49.91 -40.20 -18.69
C SER A 106 50.47 -41.61 -18.52
N SER A 107 49.71 -42.63 -18.95
CA SER A 107 50.19 -44.02 -18.94
C SER A 107 51.31 -44.33 -19.95
N SER A 108 51.70 -43.37 -20.81
CA SER A 108 52.77 -43.51 -21.81
C SER A 108 54.16 -42.96 -21.39
N GLY A 109 54.27 -42.30 -20.22
CA GLY A 109 55.56 -41.98 -19.59
C GLY A 109 56.38 -40.82 -20.17
N ILE A 110 55.82 -39.61 -20.34
CA ILE A 110 56.55 -38.41 -20.83
C ILE A 110 56.39 -37.22 -19.87
N GLY A 111 57.52 -36.61 -19.48
CA GLY A 111 57.62 -35.44 -18.61
C GLY A 111 57.38 -34.06 -19.27
N VAL A 112 57.33 -33.02 -18.42
CA VAL A 112 57.09 -31.58 -18.69
C VAL A 112 55.71 -31.22 -19.27
N GLY A 113 55.04 -32.12 -20.02
CA GLY A 113 53.65 -31.95 -20.47
C GLY A 113 52.59 -32.08 -19.36
N GLU A 114 52.95 -32.69 -18.23
CA GLU A 114 52.04 -33.01 -17.12
C GLU A 114 51.51 -31.77 -16.35
N VAL A 115 52.28 -30.66 -16.31
CA VAL A 115 51.87 -29.42 -15.62
C VAL A 115 50.88 -28.60 -16.45
N ILE A 116 51.03 -28.60 -17.78
CA ILE A 116 50.13 -27.87 -18.69
C ILE A 116 48.78 -28.60 -18.79
N GLY A 117 48.78 -29.94 -18.79
CA GLY A 117 47.56 -30.76 -18.76
C GLY A 117 46.70 -30.51 -17.53
N LEU A 118 47.30 -30.52 -16.34
CA LEU A 118 46.62 -30.22 -15.08
C LEU A 118 46.02 -28.81 -15.05
N CYS A 119 46.72 -27.78 -15.55
CA CYS A 119 46.19 -26.41 -15.63
C CYS A 119 45.03 -26.26 -16.61
N LEU A 120 45.09 -26.94 -17.77
CA LEU A 120 43.99 -26.94 -18.74
C LEU A 120 42.75 -27.64 -18.19
N ILE A 121 42.92 -28.71 -17.41
CA ILE A 121 41.82 -29.47 -16.81
C ILE A 121 41.17 -28.70 -15.66
N HIS A 122 41.93 -28.05 -14.79
CA HIS A 122 41.36 -27.17 -13.77
C HIS A 122 40.66 -25.95 -14.41
N GLY A 123 41.17 -25.44 -15.54
CA GLY A 123 40.51 -24.43 -16.35
C GLY A 123 39.18 -24.92 -16.95
N VAL A 124 39.13 -26.15 -17.45
CA VAL A 124 37.93 -26.78 -18.03
C VAL A 124 36.91 -27.16 -16.94
N ILE A 125 37.33 -27.67 -15.79
CA ILE A 125 36.46 -27.94 -14.62
C ILE A 125 35.92 -26.62 -14.05
N GLY A 126 36.76 -25.58 -13.97
CA GLY A 126 36.34 -24.23 -13.59
C GLY A 126 35.35 -23.61 -14.58
N ALA A 127 35.57 -23.79 -15.89
CA ALA A 127 34.65 -23.35 -16.95
C ALA A 127 33.34 -24.16 -16.95
N ALA A 128 33.40 -25.47 -16.69
CA ALA A 128 32.23 -26.33 -16.56
C ALA A 128 31.39 -26.01 -15.31
N GLY A 129 32.05 -25.78 -14.17
CA GLY A 129 31.42 -25.32 -12.94
C GLY A 129 30.82 -23.92 -13.09
N GLY A 130 31.53 -23.00 -13.75
CA GLY A 130 31.03 -21.66 -14.08
C GLY A 130 29.82 -21.67 -15.01
N GLY A 131 29.84 -22.51 -16.05
CA GLY A 131 28.71 -22.69 -16.96
C GLY A 131 27.48 -23.29 -16.28
N PHE A 132 27.68 -24.26 -15.38
CA PHE A 132 26.61 -24.86 -14.59
C PHE A 132 25.99 -23.87 -13.59
N LEU A 133 26.82 -23.10 -12.88
CA LEU A 133 26.35 -22.04 -11.98
C LEU A 133 25.59 -20.95 -12.74
N LEU A 134 26.07 -20.54 -13.91
CA LEU A 134 25.36 -19.57 -14.76
C LEU A 134 24.02 -20.13 -15.24
N ALA A 135 23.94 -21.40 -15.59
CA ALA A 135 22.68 -22.08 -15.94
C ALA A 135 21.69 -22.09 -14.76
N ILE A 136 22.16 -22.37 -13.54
CA ILE A 136 21.32 -22.32 -12.33
C ILE A 136 20.86 -20.89 -12.03
N VAL A 137 21.76 -19.90 -12.13
CA VAL A 137 21.42 -18.48 -11.87
C VAL A 137 20.42 -17.96 -12.90
N THR A 138 20.64 -18.25 -14.19
CA THR A 138 19.72 -17.82 -15.27
C THR A 138 18.36 -18.49 -15.15
N THR A 139 18.30 -19.80 -14.86
CA THR A 139 17.03 -20.49 -14.63
C THR A 139 16.33 -19.95 -13.38
N THR A 140 16.99 -19.83 -12.23
CA THR A 140 16.37 -19.27 -11.01
C THR A 140 15.87 -17.83 -11.20
N HIS A 141 16.59 -17.00 -11.95
CA HIS A 141 16.14 -15.64 -12.28
C HIS A 141 14.91 -15.65 -13.21
N LEU A 142 14.91 -16.50 -14.25
CA LEU A 142 13.78 -16.64 -15.17
C LEU A 142 12.53 -17.17 -14.47
N TRP A 143 12.68 -18.05 -13.47
CA TRP A 143 11.59 -18.58 -12.68
C TRP A 143 10.91 -17.52 -11.80
N LYS A 144 11.63 -16.45 -11.44
CA LYS A 144 11.06 -15.27 -10.74
C LYS A 144 10.32 -14.31 -11.68
N LYS A 145 10.41 -14.47 -13.01
CA LYS A 145 9.76 -13.57 -13.96
C LYS A 145 8.25 -13.82 -14.03
N ASN A 146 7.47 -12.77 -13.82
CA ASN A 146 6.02 -12.75 -14.00
C ASN A 146 5.63 -12.49 -15.46
N PRO A 147 4.43 -12.93 -15.91
CA PRO A 147 3.91 -12.56 -17.22
C PRO A 147 3.78 -11.04 -17.31
N GLU A 148 4.14 -10.50 -18.47
CA GLU A 148 3.97 -9.08 -18.75
C GLU A 148 2.48 -8.76 -18.95
N LYS A 149 2.01 -7.73 -18.25
CA LYS A 149 0.63 -7.25 -18.37
C LYS A 149 0.41 -6.58 -19.72
N SER A 150 -0.72 -6.86 -20.36
CA SER A 150 -1.09 -6.16 -21.59
C SER A 150 -1.38 -4.69 -21.33
N GLU A 151 -1.36 -3.87 -22.36
CA GLU A 151 -1.69 -2.45 -22.24
C GLU A 151 -3.13 -2.25 -21.72
N ASN A 152 -4.06 -3.07 -22.20
CA ASN A 152 -5.45 -3.05 -21.76
C ASN A 152 -5.59 -3.49 -20.29
N GLU A 153 -4.80 -4.48 -19.84
CA GLU A 153 -4.76 -4.88 -18.43
C GLU A 153 -4.27 -3.73 -17.53
N LYS A 154 -3.20 -3.03 -17.92
CA LYS A 154 -2.71 -1.86 -17.16
C LYS A 154 -3.74 -0.73 -17.08
N LYS A 155 -4.40 -0.43 -18.20
CA LYS A 155 -5.47 0.58 -18.26
C LYS A 155 -6.68 0.17 -17.41
N TYR A 156 -7.03 -1.11 -17.41
CA TYR A 156 -8.12 -1.64 -16.59
C TYR A 156 -7.77 -1.62 -15.11
N ASP A 157 -6.54 -1.94 -14.72
CA ASP A 157 -6.06 -1.82 -13.33
C ASP A 157 -6.20 -0.38 -12.84
N GLN A 158 -5.79 0.61 -13.66
CA GLN A 158 -5.95 2.02 -13.33
C GLN A 158 -7.44 2.41 -13.18
N TYR A 159 -8.29 2.02 -14.14
CA TYR A 159 -9.73 2.22 -14.06
C TYR A 159 -10.33 1.63 -12.77
N ARG A 160 -9.92 0.42 -12.39
CA ARG A 160 -10.37 -0.28 -11.18
C ARG A 160 -9.94 0.46 -9.92
N MET A 161 -8.70 0.96 -9.87
CA MET A 161 -8.20 1.76 -8.75
C MET A 161 -9.03 3.05 -8.59
N ASP A 162 -9.24 3.79 -9.68
CA ASP A 162 -10.01 5.03 -9.63
C ASP A 162 -11.49 4.79 -9.31
N LEU A 163 -12.07 3.68 -9.80
CA LEU A 163 -13.44 3.29 -9.43
C LEU A 163 -13.53 2.97 -7.93
N ASN A 164 -12.57 2.21 -7.39
CA ASN A 164 -12.53 1.92 -5.95
C ASN A 164 -12.35 3.20 -5.12
N HIS A 165 -11.54 4.16 -5.56
CA HIS A 165 -11.40 5.46 -4.91
C HIS A 165 -12.71 6.25 -4.94
N TYR A 166 -13.39 6.29 -6.09
CA TYR A 166 -14.69 6.92 -6.21
C TYR A 166 -15.71 6.29 -5.25
N GLU A 167 -15.83 4.97 -5.25
CA GLU A 167 -16.79 4.24 -4.42
C GLU A 167 -16.47 4.36 -2.92
N TYR A 168 -15.19 4.42 -2.54
CA TYR A 168 -14.76 4.76 -1.18
C TYR A 168 -15.32 6.11 -0.73
N TRP A 169 -15.23 7.15 -1.57
CA TRP A 169 -15.78 8.46 -1.26
C TRP A 169 -17.30 8.50 -1.27
N GLN A 170 -17.97 7.70 -2.08
CA GLN A 170 -19.44 7.55 -2.01
C GLN A 170 -19.86 6.87 -0.71
N TRP A 171 -19.10 5.87 -0.26
CA TRP A 171 -19.36 5.19 1.00
C TRP A 171 -19.17 6.12 2.20
N LYS A 172 -18.14 6.98 2.18
CA LYS A 172 -17.93 8.03 3.20
C LYS A 172 -19.04 9.08 3.26
N LYS A 173 -19.87 9.23 2.22
CA LYS A 173 -21.07 10.09 2.29
C LYS A 173 -22.23 9.43 3.04
N GLN A 174 -22.14 8.15 3.39
CA GLN A 174 -23.22 7.46 4.07
C GLN A 174 -23.13 7.70 5.57
N LYS A 175 -24.26 8.05 6.18
CA LYS A 175 -24.37 8.21 7.64
C LYS A 175 -23.96 6.97 8.41
N VAL A 176 -24.26 5.79 7.88
CA VAL A 176 -23.91 4.50 8.47
C VAL A 176 -22.40 4.34 8.64
N TYR A 177 -21.58 4.87 7.72
CA TYR A 177 -20.13 4.85 7.85
C TYR A 177 -19.69 5.57 9.12
N TRP A 178 -20.01 6.86 9.22
CA TRP A 178 -19.58 7.71 10.34
C TRP A 178 -20.09 7.20 11.69
N LEU A 179 -21.35 6.76 11.76
CA LEU A 179 -21.93 6.23 12.99
C LEU A 179 -21.33 4.89 13.44
N SER A 180 -20.60 4.19 12.56
CA SER A 180 -19.91 2.95 12.90
C SER A 180 -18.51 3.14 13.47
N LEU A 181 -17.94 4.36 13.36
CA LEU A 181 -16.58 4.65 13.79
C LEU A 181 -16.51 4.79 15.31
N ASN A 182 -15.44 4.26 15.89
CA ASN A 182 -15.04 4.60 17.26
C ASN A 182 -14.34 5.99 17.30
N GLY A 183 -13.94 6.45 18.49
CA GLY A 183 -13.33 7.78 18.67
C GLY A 183 -12.08 8.02 17.81
N GLU A 184 -11.10 7.12 17.90
CA GLU A 184 -9.84 7.21 17.15
C GLU A 184 -10.10 7.11 15.63
N GLU A 185 -10.98 6.20 15.21
CA GLU A 185 -11.37 6.07 13.80
C GLU A 185 -12.05 7.36 13.28
N PHE A 186 -12.87 8.00 14.11
CA PHE A 186 -13.54 9.25 13.76
C PHE A 186 -12.54 10.40 13.58
N GLU A 187 -11.56 10.53 14.49
CA GLU A 187 -10.49 11.53 14.41
C GLU A 187 -9.69 11.38 13.11
N HIS A 188 -9.25 10.16 12.79
CA HIS A 188 -8.52 9.88 11.56
C HIS A 188 -9.36 10.12 10.29
N ALA A 189 -10.63 9.70 10.30
CA ALA A 189 -11.52 9.90 9.16
C ALA A 189 -11.80 11.39 8.90
N LEU A 190 -11.97 12.19 9.95
CA LEU A 190 -12.19 13.63 9.85
C LEU A 190 -10.92 14.38 9.42
N ALA A 191 -9.75 13.97 9.93
CA ALA A 191 -8.46 14.52 9.48
C ALA A 191 -8.22 14.25 7.98
N ALA A 192 -8.51 13.04 7.50
CA ALA A 192 -8.43 12.70 6.08
C ALA A 192 -9.39 13.58 5.23
N LEU A 193 -10.57 13.91 5.75
CA LEU A 193 -11.50 14.81 5.06
C LEU A 193 -10.94 16.23 4.92
N TYR A 194 -10.33 16.80 5.97
CA TYR A 194 -9.65 18.10 5.89
C TYR A 194 -8.46 18.08 4.91
N ARG A 195 -7.66 17.01 4.90
CA ARG A 195 -6.58 16.83 3.91
C ARG A 195 -7.09 16.87 2.48
N ASN A 196 -8.23 16.24 2.22
CA ASN A 196 -8.89 16.28 0.91
C ASN A 196 -9.49 17.64 0.54
N LEU A 197 -9.71 18.53 1.53
CA LEU A 197 -10.06 19.94 1.29
C LEU A 197 -8.83 20.84 1.09
N GLY A 198 -7.62 20.26 1.04
CA GLY A 198 -6.37 20.98 0.80
C GLY A 198 -5.72 21.55 2.06
N TYR A 199 -6.14 21.13 3.26
CA TYR A 199 -5.47 21.48 4.50
C TYR A 199 -4.36 20.47 4.85
N GLN A 200 -3.43 20.86 5.70
CA GLN A 200 -2.61 19.90 6.44
C GLN A 200 -3.36 19.57 7.72
N ALA A 201 -3.68 18.30 7.97
CA ALA A 201 -4.37 17.90 9.20
C ALA A 201 -3.63 16.74 9.86
N GLU A 202 -3.31 16.92 11.15
CA GLU A 202 -2.53 15.98 11.95
C GLU A 202 -3.38 15.56 13.16
N VAL A 203 -3.60 14.25 13.32
CA VAL A 203 -4.21 13.69 14.54
C VAL A 203 -3.19 13.75 15.67
N THR A 204 -3.60 14.26 16.81
CA THR A 204 -2.75 14.40 18.00
C THR A 204 -2.64 13.08 18.76
N LYS A 205 -1.69 13.00 19.70
CA LYS A 205 -1.55 11.79 20.53
C LYS A 205 -2.59 11.82 21.66
N SER A 206 -3.31 10.71 21.82
CA SER A 206 -4.25 10.53 22.93
C SER A 206 -3.55 10.75 24.29
N GLY A 207 -4.06 11.71 25.08
CA GLY A 207 -3.68 11.91 26.48
C GLY A 207 -2.76 13.10 26.79
N GLY A 208 -2.23 13.81 25.80
CA GLY A 208 -1.35 14.98 26.04
C GLY A 208 -2.04 16.35 25.90
N ASP A 209 -2.99 16.48 24.97
CA ASP A 209 -3.21 17.77 24.31
C ASP A 209 -4.51 18.48 24.78
N LYS A 210 -4.88 18.31 26.06
CA LYS A 210 -5.99 19.01 26.75
C LYS A 210 -7.37 18.98 26.02
N GLY A 211 -7.61 18.04 25.12
CA GLY A 211 -8.85 18.00 24.33
C GLY A 211 -8.72 18.59 22.92
N ILE A 212 -7.53 18.54 22.32
CA ILE A 212 -7.34 18.75 20.88
C ILE A 212 -7.05 17.39 20.27
N ASP A 213 -7.89 16.94 19.33
CA ASP A 213 -7.71 15.65 18.65
C ASP A 213 -7.09 15.82 17.25
N ILE A 214 -7.30 16.98 16.61
CA ILE A 214 -6.74 17.28 15.29
C ILE A 214 -6.24 18.72 15.26
N ILE A 215 -5.05 18.93 14.73
CA ILE A 215 -4.51 20.25 14.39
C ILE A 215 -4.59 20.41 12.87
N VAL A 216 -5.27 21.45 12.41
CA VAL A 216 -5.47 21.73 10.99
C VAL A 216 -4.76 23.03 10.62
N ARG A 217 -3.79 22.94 9.70
CA ARG A 217 -3.02 24.07 9.18
C ARG A 217 -3.42 24.38 7.74
N GLY A 218 -3.67 25.64 7.46
CA GLY A 218 -4.09 26.12 6.15
C GLY A 218 -2.97 26.84 5.41
N ALA A 219 -2.63 26.44 4.18
CA ALA A 219 -1.73 27.22 3.33
C ALA A 219 -2.42 28.53 2.89
N GLY A 220 -2.25 29.61 3.67
CA GLY A 220 -2.92 30.89 3.45
C GLY A 220 -4.34 30.98 4.03
N LYS A 221 -4.76 30.04 4.89
CA LYS A 221 -6.03 30.06 5.62
C LYS A 221 -5.74 30.01 7.13
N PRO A 222 -6.63 30.52 8.01
CA PRO A 222 -6.44 30.42 9.45
C PRO A 222 -6.32 28.97 9.91
N ASP A 223 -5.33 28.71 10.76
CA ASP A 223 -5.20 27.44 11.46
C ASP A 223 -6.35 27.27 12.45
N PHE A 224 -6.76 26.02 12.69
CA PHE A 224 -7.78 25.71 13.66
C PHE A 224 -7.55 24.35 14.29
N ILE A 225 -8.11 24.18 15.48
CA ILE A 225 -8.08 22.91 16.22
C ILE A 225 -9.43 22.23 16.16
N VAL A 226 -9.43 20.90 16.25
CA VAL A 226 -10.65 20.09 16.23
C VAL A 226 -10.68 19.18 17.43
N GLN A 227 -11.82 19.14 18.12
CA GLN A 227 -12.16 18.09 19.08
C GLN A 227 -13.28 17.23 18.49
N CYS A 228 -13.12 15.93 18.58
CA CYS A 228 -14.02 14.89 18.10
C CYS A 228 -14.71 14.19 19.28
N LYS A 229 -16.02 13.93 19.16
CA LYS A 229 -16.78 13.09 20.09
C LYS A 229 -17.69 12.11 19.35
N ALA A 230 -17.29 10.84 19.36
CA ALA A 230 -18.01 9.71 18.77
C ALA A 230 -18.86 8.94 19.82
N HIS A 231 -19.81 9.64 20.47
CA HIS A 231 -20.73 9.03 21.43
C HIS A 231 -22.18 9.07 20.93
N LYS A 232 -23.07 8.32 21.59
CA LYS A 232 -24.49 8.25 21.22
C LYS A 232 -25.33 9.43 21.72
N ASN A 233 -24.91 10.04 22.83
CA ASN A 233 -25.68 11.11 23.48
C ASN A 233 -25.26 12.47 22.93
N LYS A 234 -26.22 13.39 22.80
CA LYS A 234 -25.95 14.79 22.41
C LYS A 234 -24.97 15.45 23.38
N ILE A 235 -24.11 16.31 22.84
CA ILE A 235 -23.12 17.04 23.61
C ILE A 235 -23.79 18.17 24.39
N SER A 236 -23.56 18.19 25.71
CA SER A 236 -24.01 19.24 26.62
C SER A 236 -23.09 20.46 26.56
N PRO A 237 -23.40 21.58 27.25
CA PRO A 237 -22.54 22.77 27.20
C PRO A 237 -21.15 22.56 27.81
N SER A 238 -20.98 21.64 28.76
CA SER A 238 -19.72 21.52 29.53
C SER A 238 -18.52 21.20 28.65
N PRO A 239 -18.55 20.16 27.77
CA PRO A 239 -17.42 19.89 26.88
C PRO A 239 -17.07 21.03 25.94
N ILE A 240 -18.06 21.82 25.50
CA ILE A 240 -17.83 22.97 24.62
C ILE A 240 -17.13 24.10 25.37
N ARG A 241 -17.45 24.31 26.66
CA ARG A 241 -16.74 25.26 27.53
C ARG A 241 -15.29 24.86 27.76
N ASP A 242 -15.05 23.58 28.01
CA ASP A 242 -13.70 23.05 28.23
C ASP A 242 -12.84 23.24 26.97
N PHE A 243 -13.42 22.96 25.79
CA PHE A 243 -12.78 23.21 24.50
C PHE A 243 -12.50 24.70 24.27
N TYR A 244 -13.44 25.58 24.59
CA TYR A 244 -13.22 27.03 24.53
C TYR A 244 -12.08 27.49 25.43
N GLY A 245 -11.99 26.96 26.67
CA GLY A 245 -10.87 27.24 27.57
C GLY A 245 -9.53 26.80 26.97
N THR A 246 -9.50 25.66 26.29
CA THR A 246 -8.32 25.16 25.58
C THR A 246 -7.94 26.06 24.41
N MET A 247 -8.92 26.56 23.64
CA MET A 247 -8.67 27.54 22.57
C MET A 247 -8.03 28.82 23.12
N VAL A 248 -8.61 29.39 24.18
CA VAL A 248 -8.12 30.63 24.80
C VAL A 248 -6.72 30.43 25.37
N HIS A 249 -6.50 29.35 26.12
CA HIS A 249 -5.19 29.02 26.68
C HIS A 249 -4.13 28.78 25.58
N GLY A 250 -4.51 28.13 24.48
CA GLY A 250 -3.63 27.84 23.35
C GLY A 250 -3.48 28.96 22.34
N ASN A 251 -4.15 30.10 22.56
CA ASN A 251 -4.24 31.22 21.62
C ASN A 251 -4.71 30.81 20.20
N TYR A 252 -5.66 29.86 20.13
CA TYR A 252 -6.28 29.43 18.88
C TYR A 252 -7.44 30.34 18.52
N SER A 253 -7.37 31.00 17.36
CA SER A 253 -8.38 31.94 16.90
C SER A 253 -9.67 31.30 16.40
N LYS A 254 -9.62 30.02 16.03
CA LYS A 254 -10.76 29.23 15.50
C LYS A 254 -10.68 27.79 16.00
N GLY A 255 -11.83 27.20 16.29
CA GLY A 255 -11.95 25.79 16.66
C GLY A 255 -13.18 25.14 16.05
N VAL A 256 -13.10 23.83 15.84
CA VAL A 256 -14.23 23.00 15.40
C VAL A 256 -14.50 21.94 16.46
N PHE A 257 -15.75 21.82 16.88
CA PHE A 257 -16.19 20.73 17.74
C PHE A 257 -17.07 19.80 16.92
N ALA A 258 -16.61 18.57 16.71
CA ALA A 258 -17.25 17.58 15.87
C ALA A 258 -17.93 16.49 16.71
N SER A 259 -19.19 16.18 16.43
CA SER A 259 -19.94 15.15 17.17
C SER A 259 -20.81 14.29 16.27
N LEU A 260 -20.74 12.96 16.45
CA LEU A 260 -21.61 12.04 15.72
C LEU A 260 -23.09 12.09 16.17
N SER A 261 -23.35 12.48 17.42
CA SER A 261 -24.69 12.56 18.01
C SER A 261 -25.31 13.96 17.97
N GLY A 262 -24.52 14.98 17.63
CA GLY A 262 -24.94 16.38 17.62
C GLY A 262 -24.99 17.02 19.01
N PHE A 263 -25.68 18.16 19.11
CA PHE A 263 -25.56 19.10 20.25
C PHE A 263 -26.92 19.42 20.88
N THR A 264 -26.94 19.68 22.19
CA THR A 264 -28.12 20.24 22.88
C THR A 264 -28.31 21.72 22.54
N SER A 265 -29.49 22.30 22.83
CA SER A 265 -29.74 23.74 22.64
C SER A 265 -28.74 24.59 23.40
N GLY A 266 -28.52 24.30 24.69
CA GLY A 266 -27.56 25.03 25.51
C GLY A 266 -26.10 24.93 25.00
N ALA A 267 -25.73 23.82 24.34
CA ALA A 267 -24.40 23.71 23.73
C ALA A 267 -24.27 24.62 22.51
N LYS A 268 -25.32 24.69 21.68
CA LYS A 268 -25.40 25.61 20.55
C LYS A 268 -25.40 27.07 21.01
N GLU A 269 -26.24 27.43 21.99
CA GLU A 269 -26.29 28.76 22.59
C GLU A 269 -24.94 29.20 23.16
N PHE A 270 -24.22 28.29 23.82
CA PHE A 270 -22.89 28.61 24.30
C PHE A 270 -21.90 28.88 23.16
N ALA A 271 -21.99 28.19 22.02
CA ALA A 271 -21.10 28.43 20.88
C ALA A 271 -21.40 29.74 20.12
N VAL A 272 -22.59 30.32 20.29
CA VAL A 272 -22.95 31.62 19.71
C VAL A 272 -21.94 32.69 20.15
N ASP A 273 -21.59 33.57 19.22
CA ASP A 273 -20.60 34.65 19.34
C ASP A 273 -19.18 34.19 19.74
N LYS A 274 -18.88 32.90 19.57
CA LYS A 274 -17.54 32.34 19.74
C LYS A 274 -17.04 31.82 18.41
N ASN A 275 -15.72 31.84 18.22
CA ASN A 275 -15.08 31.26 17.02
C ASN A 275 -15.04 29.72 17.09
N ILE A 276 -16.12 29.09 17.54
CA ILE A 276 -16.32 27.64 17.60
C ILE A 276 -17.37 27.25 16.57
N ILE A 277 -17.00 26.38 15.64
CA ILE A 277 -17.94 25.75 14.71
C ILE A 277 -18.36 24.41 15.27
N LEU A 278 -19.66 24.20 15.40
CA LEU A 278 -20.22 22.90 15.79
C LEU A 278 -20.60 22.14 14.52
N ILE A 279 -20.00 20.97 14.32
CA ILE A 279 -20.35 20.10 13.19
C ILE A 279 -20.88 18.76 13.68
N ASP A 280 -21.98 18.31 13.09
CA ASP A 280 -22.51 16.98 13.31
C ASP A 280 -22.36 16.07 12.09
N VAL A 281 -22.79 14.81 12.23
CA VAL A 281 -22.70 13.83 11.15
C VAL A 281 -23.37 14.27 9.86
N ASN A 282 -24.44 15.08 9.91
CA ASN A 282 -25.10 15.58 8.71
C ASN A 282 -24.21 16.64 8.04
N ASN A 283 -23.67 17.60 8.81
CA ASN A 283 -22.72 18.59 8.29
C ASN A 283 -21.52 17.92 7.60
N ILE A 284 -21.00 16.83 8.19
CA ILE A 284 -19.88 16.08 7.62
C ILE A 284 -20.23 15.45 6.26
N ILE A 285 -21.44 14.88 6.14
CA ILE A 285 -21.93 14.25 4.91
C ILE A 285 -22.20 15.29 3.82
N ASP A 286 -22.76 16.43 4.21
CA ASP A 286 -23.12 17.54 3.32
C ASP A 286 -21.87 18.35 2.91
N GLY A 287 -20.74 18.15 3.61
CA GLY A 287 -19.48 18.84 3.35
C GLY A 287 -19.38 20.22 4.01
N GLU A 288 -20.28 20.54 4.92
CA GLU A 288 -20.37 21.79 5.68
C GLU A 288 -19.48 21.74 6.93
N ILE A 289 -18.17 21.58 6.72
CA ILE A 289 -17.21 21.36 7.82
C ILE A 289 -16.26 22.53 8.08
N LEU A 290 -16.57 23.73 7.58
CA LEU A 290 -15.69 24.92 7.65
C LEU A 290 -16.43 26.23 7.89
#